data_AF-I3ZLD6-F1
#
_entry.id   AF-I3ZLD6-F1
#
_cell.length_a   1.000
_cell.length_b   1.000
_cell.length_c   1.000
_cell.angle_alpha   90.00
_cell.angle_beta   90.00
_cell.angle_gamma   90.00
#
_symmetry.space_group_name_H-M   'P 1'
#
loop_
_entity.id
_entity.type
_entity.pdbx_description
1 polymer ?
#
loop_
_entity_poly.entity_id
_entity_poly.type
_entity_poly.pdbx_seq_one_letter_code
_entity_poly.pdbx_strand_id
1 'polypeptide(L)'
;MQERTIEFEEPVIQDESQQALQVATERAERAEAELAKLKSAQQHTSHTVAEMDLKQPPSPSTAQSAAPVATETDRGSADEGGEAELRKDPMMATLLDALDGGNDVGHYGRLVFAMVARHFLPHDEVLAWLTKDADFSDTQARAMLQQVEGRDYTPPKRERLIQWQAEQEFQFIDANDPDSGNLYRNLKFPSEIYEHIEHYQEAKA
;
A
#
# COMPACT_ATOMS: atom_id res chain seq x y z
N MET A 1 -40.95 -82.69 23.47
CA MET A 1 -41.41 -82.62 22.07
C MET A 1 -41.01 -81.26 21.53
N GLN A 2 -40.07 -81.27 20.58
CA GLN A 2 -39.62 -80.20 19.67
C GLN A 2 -39.75 -78.73 20.12
N GLU A 3 -38.64 -78.20 20.64
CA GLU A 3 -38.35 -76.77 20.63
C GLU A 3 -38.09 -76.33 19.18
N ARG A 4 -38.91 -75.41 18.70
CA ARG A 4 -38.85 -74.84 17.35
C ARG A 4 -38.01 -73.57 17.44
N THR A 5 -36.70 -73.68 17.25
CA THR A 5 -35.82 -72.50 17.17
C THR A 5 -36.00 -71.85 15.81
N ILE A 6 -36.52 -70.63 15.82
CA ILE A 6 -36.71 -69.76 14.67
C ILE A 6 -35.34 -69.17 14.32
N GLU A 7 -34.83 -69.48 13.13
CA GLU A 7 -33.71 -68.74 12.54
C GLU A 7 -34.18 -67.31 12.24
N PHE A 8 -33.65 -66.34 12.97
CA PHE A 8 -33.80 -64.93 12.66
C PHE A 8 -32.61 -64.48 11.82
N GLU A 9 -32.91 -64.15 10.57
CA GLU A 9 -32.04 -63.47 9.61
C GLU A 9 -31.68 -62.08 10.17
N GLU A 10 -30.41 -61.84 10.47
CA GLU A 10 -29.92 -60.50 10.85
C GLU A 10 -29.83 -59.61 9.60
N PRO A 11 -30.43 -58.40 9.57
CA PRO A 11 -30.21 -57.47 8.48
C PRO A 11 -28.82 -56.82 8.60
N VAL A 12 -28.06 -56.88 7.52
CA VAL A 12 -26.76 -56.22 7.36
C VAL A 12 -26.97 -54.69 7.41
N ILE A 13 -26.64 -54.07 8.53
CA ILE A 13 -26.66 -52.61 8.70
C ILE A 13 -25.21 -52.20 9.00
N GLN A 14 -24.34 -52.22 8.00
CA GLN A 14 -22.93 -51.84 8.19
C GLN A 14 -22.31 -51.02 7.06
N ASP A 15 -23.10 -50.65 6.05
CA ASP A 15 -22.56 -50.08 4.79
C ASP A 15 -22.85 -48.57 4.63
N GLU A 16 -24.04 -48.09 4.98
CA GLU A 16 -24.42 -46.68 4.74
C GLU A 16 -23.66 -45.67 5.61
N SER A 17 -23.37 -46.01 6.87
CA SER A 17 -22.62 -45.12 7.76
C SER A 17 -21.15 -45.00 7.36
N GLN A 18 -20.57 -46.07 6.81
CA GLN A 18 -19.19 -46.05 6.30
C GLN A 18 -19.11 -45.31 4.96
N GLN A 19 -20.08 -45.49 4.06
CA GLN A 19 -20.17 -44.68 2.84
C GLN A 19 -20.39 -43.19 3.16
N ALA A 20 -21.27 -42.86 4.11
CA ALA A 20 -21.48 -41.49 4.54
C ALA A 20 -20.20 -40.85 5.12
N LEU A 21 -19.42 -41.63 5.88
CA LEU A 21 -18.15 -41.17 6.43
C LEU A 21 -17.10 -40.95 5.32
N GLN A 22 -17.01 -41.85 4.34
CA GLN A 22 -16.09 -41.70 3.21
C GLN A 22 -16.44 -40.49 2.33
N VAL A 23 -17.72 -40.27 2.04
CA VAL A 23 -18.19 -39.10 1.27
C VAL A 23 -17.95 -37.80 2.03
N ALA A 24 -18.10 -37.80 3.36
CA ALA A 24 -17.79 -36.64 4.18
C ALA A 24 -16.29 -36.31 4.17
N THR A 25 -15.43 -37.31 4.28
CA THR A 25 -13.96 -37.15 4.23
C THR A 25 -13.51 -36.63 2.86
N GLU A 26 -14.00 -37.22 1.76
CA GLU A 26 -13.61 -36.78 0.41
C GLU A 26 -14.06 -35.35 0.10
N ARG A 27 -15.23 -34.93 0.63
CA ARG A 27 -15.66 -33.53 0.56
C ARG A 27 -14.79 -32.58 1.37
N ALA A 28 -14.32 -33.01 2.55
CA ALA A 28 -13.41 -32.21 3.35
C ALA A 28 -12.06 -32.03 2.63
N GLU A 29 -11.47 -33.10 2.10
CA GLU A 29 -10.21 -33.03 1.36
C GLU A 29 -10.32 -32.17 0.09
N ARG A 30 -11.45 -32.27 -0.63
CA ARG A 30 -11.68 -31.44 -1.83
C ARG A 30 -11.85 -29.96 -1.48
N ALA A 31 -12.48 -29.63 -0.35
CA ALA A 31 -12.58 -28.27 0.14
C ALA A 31 -11.20 -27.72 0.56
N GLU A 32 -10.36 -28.52 1.20
CA GLU A 32 -8.99 -28.14 1.57
C GLU A 32 -8.10 -27.93 0.34
N ALA A 33 -8.24 -28.76 -0.70
CA ALA A 33 -7.50 -28.60 -1.96
C ALA A 33 -7.87 -27.30 -2.70
N GLU A 34 -9.16 -26.94 -2.73
CA GLU A 34 -9.62 -25.67 -3.31
C GLU A 34 -9.14 -24.47 -2.46
N LEU A 35 -9.13 -24.59 -1.13
CA LEU A 35 -8.60 -23.56 -0.23
C LEU A 35 -7.09 -23.36 -0.42
N ALA A 36 -6.33 -24.45 -0.60
CA ALA A 36 -4.90 -24.39 -0.93
C ALA A 36 -4.66 -23.72 -2.29
N LYS A 37 -5.50 -24.01 -3.29
CA LYS A 37 -5.42 -23.40 -4.62
C LYS A 37 -5.76 -21.90 -4.59
N LEU A 38 -6.76 -21.48 -3.82
CA LEU A 38 -7.06 -20.06 -3.59
C LEU A 38 -5.93 -19.36 -2.81
N LYS A 39 -5.34 -20.03 -1.81
CA LYS A 39 -4.22 -19.47 -1.03
C LYS A 39 -2.98 -19.27 -1.91
N SER A 40 -2.66 -20.21 -2.81
CA SER A 40 -1.57 -20.07 -3.77
C SER A 40 -1.83 -18.96 -4.81
N ALA A 41 -3.09 -18.79 -5.25
CA ALA A 41 -3.48 -17.70 -6.15
C ALA A 41 -3.45 -16.31 -5.47
N GLN A 42 -3.81 -16.22 -4.18
CA GLN A 42 -3.62 -15.01 -3.38
C GLN A 42 -2.14 -14.73 -3.07
N GLN A 43 -1.31 -15.76 -2.89
CA GLN A 43 0.12 -15.57 -2.66
C GLN A 43 0.83 -15.00 -3.89
N HIS A 44 0.48 -15.42 -5.12
CA HIS A 44 1.09 -14.85 -6.33
C HIS A 44 0.61 -13.44 -6.68
N THR A 45 -0.57 -13.01 -6.21
CA THR A 45 -1.05 -11.62 -6.37
C THR A 45 -0.66 -10.71 -5.21
N SER A 46 -0.29 -11.28 -4.06
CA SER A 46 0.16 -10.53 -2.88
C SER A 46 1.68 -10.40 -2.77
N HIS A 47 2.47 -11.26 -3.44
CA HIS A 47 3.94 -11.21 -3.34
C HIS A 47 4.58 -10.02 -4.07
N THR A 48 3.85 -9.31 -4.94
CA THR A 48 4.31 -8.04 -5.52
C THR A 48 3.88 -6.81 -4.72
N VAL A 49 3.02 -6.94 -3.71
CA VAL A 49 2.46 -5.79 -2.98
C VAL A 49 2.60 -5.87 -1.45
N ALA A 50 3.04 -7.00 -0.87
CA ALA A 50 3.01 -7.21 0.58
C ALA A 50 4.35 -7.56 1.24
N GLU A 51 5.49 -7.35 0.58
CA GLU A 51 6.80 -7.50 1.24
C GLU A 51 7.74 -6.37 0.86
N MET A 52 7.48 -5.17 1.39
CA MET A 52 8.55 -4.25 1.75
C MET A 52 8.25 -3.68 3.12
N ASP A 53 8.99 -4.22 4.09
CA ASP A 53 9.30 -3.64 5.40
C ASP A 53 9.80 -2.21 5.19
N LEU A 54 8.85 -1.28 5.01
CA LEU A 54 9.15 0.13 5.06
C LEU A 54 9.55 0.38 6.51
N LYS A 55 10.86 0.43 6.77
CA LYS A 55 11.51 0.84 8.03
C LYS A 55 11.09 2.23 8.56
N GLN A 56 10.03 2.81 8.01
CA GLN A 56 9.31 3.94 8.57
C GLN A 56 8.09 3.35 9.30
N PRO A 57 8.12 3.21 10.64
CA PRO A 57 6.96 2.72 11.36
C PRO A 57 5.78 3.67 11.08
N PRO A 58 4.56 3.16 10.81
CA PRO A 58 3.39 4.02 10.89
C PRO A 58 3.36 4.64 12.29
N SER A 59 3.16 5.95 12.36
CA SER A 59 3.06 6.67 13.62
C SER A 59 1.95 6.04 14.47
N PRO A 60 2.19 5.67 15.74
CA PRO A 60 1.18 5.05 16.58
C PRO A 60 0.33 6.14 17.26
N SER A 61 -0.84 6.47 16.70
CA SER A 61 -2.01 7.11 17.34
C SER A 61 -2.92 7.62 16.23
N THR A 62 -4.21 7.31 16.10
CA THR A 62 -5.21 6.92 17.09
C THR A 62 -6.32 6.16 16.37
N ALA A 63 -6.79 5.06 16.96
CA ALA A 63 -8.08 4.51 16.61
C ALA A 63 -9.17 5.51 16.98
N GLN A 64 -9.86 6.10 16.01
CA GLN A 64 -11.19 6.62 16.26
C GLN A 64 -12.04 6.64 15.00
N SER A 65 -13.18 5.96 15.10
CA SER A 65 -14.28 5.98 14.15
C SER A 65 -14.72 7.39 13.83
N ALA A 66 -14.88 7.71 12.54
CA ALA A 66 -15.90 8.65 12.08
C ALA A 66 -16.25 8.38 10.61
N ALA A 67 -17.56 8.29 10.37
CA ALA A 67 -18.21 8.23 9.07
C ALA A 67 -17.90 9.48 8.19
N PRO A 68 -18.15 9.45 6.87
CA PRO A 68 -17.76 10.53 5.98
C PRO A 68 -18.71 11.72 6.15
N VAL A 69 -18.23 12.80 6.74
CA VAL A 69 -18.82 14.13 6.54
C VAL A 69 -17.93 14.87 5.57
N ALA A 70 -18.46 15.07 4.36
CA ALA A 70 -17.91 16.00 3.40
C ALA A 70 -17.96 17.39 4.02
N THR A 71 -16.81 17.88 4.44
CA THR A 71 -16.60 19.30 4.71
C THR A 71 -15.46 19.73 3.83
N GLU A 72 -15.82 20.47 2.78
CA GLU A 72 -14.97 21.39 2.05
C GLU A 72 -14.28 22.31 3.06
N THR A 73 -13.11 21.89 3.53
CA THR A 73 -12.16 22.76 4.20
C THR A 73 -11.16 23.21 3.14
N ASP A 74 -11.35 24.44 2.67
CA ASP A 74 -10.30 25.41 2.33
C ASP A 74 -8.98 24.79 1.83
N ARG A 75 -9.02 24.06 0.72
CA ARG A 75 -7.80 23.66 0.01
C ARG A 75 -7.36 24.89 -0.78
N GLY A 76 -6.32 25.54 -0.28
CA GLY A 76 -5.69 26.69 -0.91
C GLY A 76 -5.56 26.50 -2.42
N SER A 77 -6.22 27.40 -3.14
CA SER A 77 -5.95 27.81 -4.53
C SER A 77 -5.45 26.71 -5.47
N ALA A 78 -6.39 25.87 -5.94
CA ALA A 78 -6.18 24.86 -6.97
C ALA A 78 -6.12 25.44 -8.41
N ASP A 79 -5.50 26.59 -8.62
CA ASP A 79 -5.35 27.20 -9.95
C ASP A 79 -3.88 27.63 -10.11
N GLU A 80 -3.12 26.87 -10.92
CA GLU A 80 -1.75 27.12 -11.40
C GLU A 80 -0.57 27.13 -10.37
N GLY A 81 -0.83 27.09 -9.06
CA GLY A 81 0.23 27.23 -8.05
C GLY A 81 0.93 25.93 -7.59
N GLY A 82 0.21 24.80 -7.50
CA GLY A 82 0.70 23.61 -6.79
C GLY A 82 1.94 22.96 -7.42
N GLU A 83 1.94 22.81 -8.74
CA GLU A 83 3.09 22.31 -9.48
C GLU A 83 4.29 23.27 -9.39
N ALA A 84 4.03 24.57 -9.46
CA ALA A 84 5.05 25.61 -9.31
C ALA A 84 5.68 25.61 -7.91
N GLU A 85 4.89 25.34 -6.86
CA GLU A 85 5.40 25.14 -5.50
C GLU A 85 6.30 23.91 -5.44
N LEU A 86 5.89 22.78 -6.01
CA LEU A 86 6.72 21.57 -6.06
C LEU A 86 8.04 21.80 -6.79
N ARG A 87 8.04 22.55 -7.89
CA ARG A 87 9.27 22.87 -8.65
C ARG A 87 10.26 23.77 -7.90
N LYS A 88 9.89 24.36 -6.75
CA LYS A 88 10.85 25.09 -5.90
C LYS A 88 11.90 24.17 -5.29
N ASP A 89 11.57 22.91 -5.12
CA ASP A 89 12.52 21.90 -4.69
C ASP A 89 13.19 21.24 -5.91
N PRO A 90 14.54 21.20 -5.98
CA PRO A 90 15.25 20.68 -7.15
C PRO A 90 15.00 19.18 -7.37
N MET A 91 14.76 18.40 -6.31
CA MET A 91 14.46 16.97 -6.40
C MET A 91 13.06 16.76 -7.00
N MET A 92 12.05 17.48 -6.49
CA MET A 92 10.70 17.44 -7.03
C MET A 92 10.63 17.97 -8.47
N ALA A 93 11.40 19.01 -8.81
CA ALA A 93 11.53 19.48 -10.18
C ALA A 93 12.08 18.39 -11.12
N THR A 94 13.10 17.64 -10.65
CA THR A 94 13.70 16.52 -11.40
C THR A 94 12.70 15.39 -11.61
N LEU A 95 11.91 15.04 -10.59
CA LEU A 95 10.84 14.04 -10.69
C LEU A 95 9.75 14.48 -11.66
N LEU A 96 9.31 15.74 -11.59
CA LEU A 96 8.30 16.28 -12.50
C LEU A 96 8.79 16.28 -13.96
N ASP A 97 10.04 16.68 -14.21
CA ASP A 97 10.64 16.67 -15.55
C ASP A 97 10.74 15.23 -16.11
N ALA A 98 11.18 14.29 -15.27
CA ALA A 98 11.28 12.89 -15.64
C ALA A 98 9.90 12.28 -15.96
N LEU A 99 8.89 12.53 -15.13
CA LEU A 99 7.50 12.10 -15.37
C LEU A 99 6.91 12.76 -16.62
N ASP A 100 7.17 14.05 -16.85
CA ASP A 100 6.69 14.73 -18.05
C ASP A 100 7.31 14.16 -19.33
N GLY A 101 8.59 13.78 -19.26
CA GLY A 101 9.29 13.06 -20.32
C GLY A 101 8.88 11.58 -20.48
N GLY A 102 7.99 11.07 -19.64
CA GLY A 102 7.55 9.67 -19.66
C GLY A 102 8.63 8.68 -19.22
N ASN A 103 9.61 9.12 -18.43
CA ASN A 103 10.67 8.27 -17.91
C ASN A 103 10.16 7.44 -16.72
N ASP A 104 10.73 6.24 -16.54
CA ASP A 104 10.54 5.47 -15.31
C ASP A 104 11.35 6.11 -14.18
N VAL A 105 10.65 6.67 -13.19
CA VAL A 105 11.29 7.28 -12.01
C VAL A 105 11.56 6.25 -10.90
N GLY A 106 11.27 4.98 -11.17
CA GLY A 106 11.40 3.88 -10.25
C GLY A 106 10.32 3.87 -9.17
N HIS A 107 10.33 2.80 -8.36
CA HIS A 107 9.34 2.63 -7.30
C HIS A 107 9.43 3.73 -6.23
N TYR A 108 10.65 4.04 -5.77
CA TYR A 108 10.83 5.03 -4.72
C TYR A 108 10.59 6.46 -5.23
N GLY A 109 10.89 6.75 -6.49
CA GLY A 109 10.51 8.03 -7.11
C GLY A 109 9.00 8.26 -7.09
N ARG A 110 8.22 7.26 -7.53
CA ARG A 110 6.75 7.28 -7.51
C ARG A 110 6.19 7.45 -6.09
N LEU A 111 6.75 6.70 -5.14
CA LEU A 111 6.33 6.74 -3.74
C LEU A 111 6.61 8.09 -3.07
N VAL A 112 7.82 8.63 -3.25
CA VAL A 112 8.21 9.96 -2.73
C VAL A 112 7.34 11.04 -3.36
N PHE A 113 7.13 10.98 -4.67
CA PHE A 113 6.25 11.90 -5.38
C PHE A 113 4.84 11.88 -4.78
N ALA A 114 4.23 10.71 -4.61
CA ALA A 114 2.90 10.59 -4.03
C ALA A 114 2.81 11.15 -2.59
N MET A 115 3.82 10.90 -1.76
CA MET A 115 3.90 11.43 -0.38
C MET A 115 3.97 12.96 -0.34
N VAL A 116 4.71 13.58 -1.26
CA VAL A 116 4.91 15.04 -1.26
C VAL A 116 3.79 15.74 -2.02
N ALA A 117 3.51 15.31 -3.25
CA ALA A 117 2.60 15.98 -4.18
C ALA A 117 1.16 16.04 -3.67
N ARG A 118 0.70 15.04 -2.87
CA ARG A 118 -0.65 15.05 -2.27
C ARG A 118 -0.95 16.26 -1.38
N HIS A 119 0.07 16.98 -0.92
CA HIS A 119 -0.08 18.19 -0.11
C HIS A 119 -0.15 19.47 -0.92
N PHE A 120 0.21 19.43 -2.21
CA PHE A 120 0.29 20.61 -3.08
C PHE A 120 -0.64 20.53 -4.29
N LEU A 121 -0.99 19.32 -4.72
CA LEU A 121 -1.83 19.04 -5.87
C LEU A 121 -3.11 18.31 -5.44
N PRO A 122 -4.24 18.52 -6.15
CA PRO A 122 -5.43 17.72 -5.93
C PRO A 122 -5.17 16.26 -6.32
N HIS A 123 -5.93 15.36 -5.70
CA HIS A 123 -5.79 13.91 -5.87
C HIS A 123 -5.75 13.49 -7.35
N ASP A 124 -6.64 14.04 -8.18
CA ASP A 124 -6.72 13.70 -9.62
C ASP A 124 -5.45 14.09 -10.39
N GLU A 125 -4.85 15.26 -10.07
CA GLU A 125 -3.60 15.68 -10.70
C GLU A 125 -2.41 14.82 -10.25
N VAL A 126 -2.36 14.41 -8.98
CA VAL A 126 -1.31 13.48 -8.52
C VAL A 126 -1.39 12.16 -9.28
N LEU A 127 -2.60 11.64 -9.53
CA LEU A 127 -2.80 10.46 -10.35
C LEU A 127 -2.36 10.71 -11.79
N ALA A 128 -2.77 11.82 -12.40
CA ALA A 128 -2.39 12.18 -13.76
C ALA A 128 -0.87 12.19 -13.92
N TRP A 129 -0.13 12.77 -12.96
CA TRP A 129 1.33 12.76 -12.94
C TRP A 129 1.93 11.36 -12.81
N LEU A 130 1.43 10.56 -11.86
CA LEU A 130 1.92 9.20 -11.64
C LEU A 130 1.71 8.31 -12.87
N THR A 131 0.60 8.50 -13.59
CA THR A 131 0.31 7.72 -14.82
C THR A 131 1.15 8.10 -16.04
N LYS A 132 1.95 9.18 -15.96
CA LYS A 132 2.93 9.50 -17.01
C LYS A 132 4.15 8.57 -16.98
N ASP A 133 4.41 7.94 -15.83
CA ASP A 133 5.48 6.96 -15.71
C ASP A 133 5.19 5.74 -16.61
N ALA A 134 6.16 5.35 -17.43
CA ALA A 134 5.98 4.35 -18.49
C ALA A 134 5.54 2.96 -17.99
N ASP A 135 5.87 2.61 -16.75
CA ASP A 135 5.58 1.31 -16.14
C ASP A 135 4.52 1.43 -15.03
N PHE A 136 3.65 2.44 -15.08
CA PHE A 136 2.68 2.69 -14.02
C PHE A 136 1.25 2.91 -14.53
N SER A 137 0.38 1.96 -14.21
CA SER A 137 -1.04 2.05 -14.57
C SER A 137 -1.84 2.95 -13.60
N ASP A 138 -2.96 3.51 -14.09
CA ASP A 138 -3.92 4.26 -13.28
C ASP A 138 -4.40 3.50 -12.04
N THR A 139 -4.61 2.18 -12.16
CA THR A 139 -5.01 1.34 -11.03
C THR A 139 -3.93 1.25 -9.97
N GLN A 140 -2.66 1.13 -10.37
CA GLN A 140 -1.53 1.13 -9.44
C GLN A 140 -1.33 2.51 -8.80
N ALA A 141 -1.51 3.60 -9.55
CA ALA A 141 -1.43 4.96 -9.04
C ALA A 141 -2.48 5.23 -7.95
N ARG A 142 -3.73 4.83 -8.20
CA ARG A 142 -4.81 4.94 -7.21
C ARG A 142 -4.53 4.11 -5.96
N ALA A 143 -4.09 2.87 -6.13
CA ALA A 143 -3.75 1.99 -5.00
C ALA A 143 -2.60 2.57 -4.15
N MET A 144 -1.57 3.11 -4.80
CA MET A 144 -0.44 3.74 -4.10
C MET A 144 -0.88 4.98 -3.33
N LEU A 145 -1.63 5.87 -3.97
CA LEU A 145 -2.08 7.10 -3.32
C LEU A 145 -2.99 6.80 -2.12
N GLN A 146 -3.93 5.86 -2.26
CA GLN A 146 -4.76 5.40 -1.14
C GLN A 146 -3.94 4.77 -0.01
N GLN A 147 -2.89 4.00 -0.33
CA GLN A 147 -2.00 3.44 0.69
C GLN A 147 -1.24 4.54 1.43
N VAL A 148 -0.79 5.57 0.72
CA VAL A 148 -0.07 6.70 1.31
C VAL A 148 -0.98 7.51 2.22
N GLU A 149 -2.21 7.76 1.78
CA GLU A 149 -3.24 8.44 2.58
C GLU A 149 -3.63 7.62 3.82
N GLY A 150 -3.90 6.32 3.65
CA GLY A 150 -4.35 5.45 4.73
C GLY A 150 -3.29 5.15 5.80
N ARG A 151 -2.00 5.25 5.45
CA ARG A 151 -0.89 5.10 6.41
C ARG A 151 -0.42 6.43 7.00
N ASP A 152 -1.02 7.53 6.55
CA ASP A 152 -0.66 8.90 6.94
C ASP A 152 0.86 9.15 6.91
N TYR A 153 1.48 8.80 5.78
CA TYR A 153 2.92 8.97 5.66
C TYR A 153 3.30 10.45 5.65
N THR A 154 4.24 10.80 6.53
CA THR A 154 4.92 12.09 6.50
C THR A 154 6.00 12.11 5.41
N PRO A 155 6.24 13.27 4.75
CA PRO A 155 7.31 13.43 3.78
C PRO A 155 8.66 12.92 4.31
N PRO A 156 9.43 12.15 3.52
CA PRO A 156 10.68 11.55 3.98
C PRO A 156 11.77 12.59 4.21
N LYS A 157 12.70 12.30 5.14
CA LYS A 157 13.91 13.11 5.34
C LYS A 157 14.96 12.79 4.28
N ARG A 158 15.90 13.73 4.05
CA ARG A 158 17.04 13.56 3.13
C ARG A 158 17.78 12.23 3.30
N GLU A 159 18.11 11.86 4.53
CA GLU A 159 18.83 10.60 4.80
C GLU A 159 18.07 9.36 4.29
N ARG A 160 16.73 9.38 4.40
CA ARG A 160 15.89 8.29 3.92
C ARG A 160 15.80 8.29 2.40
N LEU A 161 15.71 9.47 1.80
CA LEU A 161 15.71 9.63 0.35
C LEU A 161 17.01 9.13 -0.28
N ILE A 162 18.16 9.41 0.33
CA ILE A 162 19.47 8.88 -0.12
C ILE A 162 19.50 7.34 -0.05
N GLN A 163 18.97 6.75 1.02
CA GLN A 163 18.88 5.28 1.15
C GLN A 163 18.04 4.69 0.02
N TRP A 164 16.83 5.22 -0.18
CA TRP A 164 15.92 4.74 -1.22
C TRP A 164 16.46 4.93 -2.63
N GLN A 165 17.12 6.04 -2.90
CA GLN A 165 17.78 6.27 -4.17
C GLN A 165 18.90 5.25 -4.44
N ALA A 166 19.63 4.80 -3.41
CA ALA A 166 20.68 3.80 -3.57
C ALA A 166 20.14 2.40 -3.92
N GLU A 167 18.85 2.17 -3.72
CA GLU A 167 18.16 0.91 -4.03
C GLU A 167 17.56 0.87 -5.46
N GLN A 168 17.65 1.97 -6.22
CA GLN A 168 17.10 2.06 -7.57
C GLN A 168 18.08 2.71 -8.56
N GLU A 169 17.83 2.50 -9.85
CA GLU A 169 18.68 3.07 -10.90
C GLU A 169 18.46 4.57 -11.08
N PHE A 170 17.21 5.03 -11.00
CA PHE A 170 16.86 6.44 -11.15
C PHE A 170 17.35 7.29 -9.96
N GLN A 171 18.20 8.28 -10.24
CA GLN A 171 18.76 9.19 -9.24
C GLN A 171 17.99 10.52 -9.26
N PHE A 172 17.26 10.83 -8.17
CA PHE A 172 16.44 12.03 -8.07
C PHE A 172 17.02 13.12 -7.15
N ILE A 173 17.99 12.78 -6.29
CA ILE A 173 18.80 13.68 -5.48
C ILE A 173 20.24 13.69 -5.99
N ASP A 174 20.81 14.88 -6.06
CA ASP A 174 22.25 15.02 -6.22
C ASP A 174 22.94 14.78 -4.88
N ALA A 175 23.68 13.68 -4.78
CA ALA A 175 24.34 13.27 -3.53
C ALA A 175 25.46 14.24 -3.10
N ASN A 176 25.99 15.03 -4.04
CA ASN A 176 27.09 15.96 -3.80
C ASN A 176 26.59 17.35 -3.37
N ASP A 177 25.35 17.69 -3.66
CA ASP A 177 24.71 18.91 -3.20
C ASP A 177 24.07 18.72 -1.81
N PRO A 178 24.48 19.47 -0.75
CA PRO A 178 23.94 19.32 0.60
C PRO A 178 22.52 19.89 0.79
N ASP A 179 22.02 20.67 -0.17
CA ASP A 179 20.69 21.29 -0.12
C ASP A 179 19.62 20.48 -0.87
N SER A 180 20.04 19.55 -1.74
CA SER A 180 19.16 18.64 -2.49
C SER A 180 18.39 17.67 -1.58
N GLY A 181 17.11 17.41 -1.85
CA GLY A 181 16.29 16.51 -1.04
C GLY A 181 15.99 17.00 0.39
N ASN A 182 16.23 18.28 0.71
CA ASN A 182 15.77 18.90 1.95
C ASN A 182 14.35 19.47 1.78
N LEU A 183 13.37 18.56 1.67
CA LEU A 183 11.98 18.89 1.38
C LEU A 183 11.39 19.96 2.33
N TYR A 184 11.67 19.83 3.63
CA TYR A 184 11.14 20.73 4.67
C TYR A 184 11.74 22.15 4.62
N ARG A 185 12.90 22.32 3.97
CA ARG A 185 13.53 23.62 3.74
C ARG A 185 12.96 24.28 2.49
N ASN A 186 12.80 23.51 1.42
CA ASN A 186 12.48 24.02 0.09
C ASN A 186 10.97 24.17 -0.14
N LEU A 187 10.16 23.35 0.54
CA LEU A 187 8.70 23.34 0.43
C LEU A 187 8.04 23.76 1.74
N LYS A 188 6.85 24.35 1.64
CA LYS A 188 6.01 24.74 2.78
C LYS A 188 4.87 23.75 2.93
N PHE A 189 5.07 22.78 3.81
CA PHE A 189 4.03 21.81 4.16
C PHE A 189 2.97 22.43 5.07
N PRO A 190 1.74 21.88 5.12
CA PRO A 190 0.74 22.30 6.10
C PRO A 190 1.24 22.05 7.53
N SER A 191 0.78 22.88 8.47
CA SER A 191 1.22 22.89 9.87
C SER A 191 1.12 21.52 10.55
N GLU A 192 0.08 20.76 10.22
CA GLU A 192 -0.20 19.42 10.73
C GLU A 192 1.01 18.47 10.55
N ILE A 193 1.73 18.57 9.43
CA ILE A 193 2.91 17.74 9.16
C ILE A 193 4.03 18.01 10.15
N TYR A 194 4.21 19.26 10.59
CA TYR A 194 5.25 19.61 11.56
C TYR A 194 4.91 19.09 12.96
N GLU A 195 3.64 19.11 13.35
CA GLU A 195 3.18 18.59 14.66
C GLU A 195 3.45 17.09 14.82
N HIS A 196 3.32 16.32 13.74
CA HIS A 196 3.63 14.89 13.73
C HIS A 196 5.14 14.58 13.87
N ILE A 197 6.01 15.52 13.47
CA ILE A 197 7.48 15.33 13.53
C ILE A 197 8.02 15.61 14.94
N GLU A 198 7.42 16.56 15.67
CA GLU A 198 7.81 16.90 17.05
C GLU A 198 7.55 15.73 18.02
N HIS A 199 6.38 15.10 17.92
CA HIS A 199 6.01 13.94 18.74
C HIS A 199 6.94 12.73 18.57
N TYR A 200 7.53 12.53 17.39
CA TYR A 200 8.46 11.41 17.14
C TYR A 200 9.85 11.65 17.73
N GLN A 201 10.30 12.90 17.83
CA GLN A 201 11.60 13.22 18.43
C GLN A 201 11.58 13.08 19.95
N GLU A 202 10.44 13.38 20.60
CA GLU A 202 10.26 13.17 22.04
C GLU A 202 10.18 11.69 22.43
N ALA A 203 9.59 10.83 21.58
CA ALA A 203 9.49 9.39 21.85
C ALA A 203 10.82 8.61 21.79
N LYS A 204 11.92 9.25 21.34
CA LYS A 204 13.27 8.68 21.30
C LYS A 204 14.24 9.30 22.31
N ALA A 205 13.78 10.19 23.19
CA ALA A 205 14.58 10.82 24.24
C ALA A 205 14.49 10.06 25.58
#